data_AF-A0A1X7LTF8-F1
#
_entry.id   AF-A0A1X7LTF8-F1
#
_cell.length_a   1.000
_cell.length_b   1.000
_cell.length_c   1.000
_cell.angle_alpha   90.00
_cell.angle_beta   90.00
_cell.angle_gamma   90.00
#
_symmetry.space_group_name_H-M   'P 1'
#
loop_
_entity.id
_entity.type
_entity.pdbx_description
1 polymer ?
#
loop_
_entity_poly.entity_id
_entity_poly.type
_entity_poly.pdbx_seq_one_letter_code
_entity_poly.pdbx_strand_id
1 'polypeptide(L)'
;MLVLVLVLVLAALASLPRSNSFYSTAGVARGPPRTAFVVVSQAPDFLSHVRHLMRILGIDPGLRVTGFGVIDQHGHTLSYVASGVIKTADADLPSRLGTIFDGISTLIRQHSPDQASIEKVFVNVNPQSTLLLGQARGAAICGLVAGGVPVAEYTALQLKQAVVGYGRATKEQMQQMVVRLLSLSGVPSTDAADALGMAICHAHGGSTLSTLGGIAPSLAKKGLRVRRGRLVG
;
A
#
# COMPACT_ATOMS: atom_id res chain seq x y z
N MET A 1 -10.86 -29.83 5.61
CA MET A 1 -10.66 -29.07 4.35
C MET A 1 -9.20 -28.94 3.92
N LEU A 2 -8.24 -28.72 4.83
CA LEU A 2 -6.81 -28.64 4.49
C LEU A 2 -6.24 -29.94 3.85
N VAL A 3 -6.71 -31.11 4.31
CA VAL A 3 -6.30 -32.43 3.79
C VAL A 3 -6.79 -32.65 2.34
N LEU A 4 -7.96 -32.11 1.99
CA LEU A 4 -8.53 -32.28 0.65
C LEU A 4 -7.77 -31.45 -0.40
N VAL A 5 -7.31 -30.25 0.00
CA VAL A 5 -6.49 -29.38 -0.86
C VAL A 5 -5.10 -30.00 -1.10
N LEU A 6 -4.48 -30.59 -0.08
CA LEU A 6 -3.19 -31.27 -0.23
C LEU A 6 -3.29 -32.50 -1.14
N VAL A 7 -4.37 -33.29 -1.02
CA VAL A 7 -4.61 -34.48 -1.88
C VAL A 7 -4.83 -34.07 -3.34
N LEU A 8 -5.51 -32.96 -3.62
CA LEU A 8 -5.71 -32.45 -4.99
C LEU A 8 -4.42 -31.92 -5.62
N VAL A 9 -3.57 -31.24 -4.84
CA VAL A 9 -2.28 -30.73 -5.32
C VAL A 9 -1.31 -31.89 -5.61
N LEU A 10 -1.29 -32.93 -4.77
CA LEU A 10 -0.47 -34.12 -5.01
C LEU A 10 -0.97 -34.96 -6.20
N ALA A 11 -2.29 -35.08 -6.39
CA ALA A 11 -2.87 -35.75 -7.56
C ALA A 11 -2.55 -35.03 -8.88
N ALA A 12 -2.52 -33.70 -8.87
CA ALA A 12 -2.15 -32.90 -10.04
C ALA A 12 -0.65 -33.05 -10.40
N LEU A 13 0.23 -33.12 -9.41
CA LEU A 13 1.67 -33.34 -9.63
C LEU A 13 1.99 -34.76 -10.11
N ALA A 14 1.18 -35.76 -9.72
CA ALA A 14 1.29 -37.14 -10.20
C ALA A 14 0.79 -37.35 -11.65
N SER A 15 0.00 -36.41 -12.17
CA SER A 15 -0.61 -36.47 -13.51
C SER A 15 0.21 -35.75 -14.60
N LEU A 16 1.36 -35.17 -14.24
CA LEU A 16 2.29 -34.59 -15.20
C LEU A 16 3.03 -35.70 -15.95
N PRO A 17 3.07 -35.68 -17.30
CA PRO A 17 3.76 -36.70 -18.07
C PRO A 17 5.27 -36.67 -17.75
N ARG A 18 5.79 -37.79 -17.25
CA ARG A 18 7.24 -38.00 -17.10
C ARG A 18 7.84 -38.27 -18.48
N SER A 19 8.21 -37.22 -19.21
CA SER A 19 9.01 -37.40 -20.43
C SER A 19 10.48 -37.59 -20.06
N ASN A 20 10.91 -38.85 -20.11
CA ASN A 20 12.31 -39.24 -20.11
C ASN A 20 12.74 -39.42 -21.58
N SER A 21 13.98 -39.01 -21.88
CA SER A 21 14.71 -39.24 -23.14
C SER A 21 14.36 -38.33 -24.34
N PHE A 22 15.36 -37.57 -24.81
CA PHE A 22 15.98 -37.86 -26.10
C PHE A 22 17.34 -37.13 -26.21
N TYR A 23 18.42 -37.92 -26.16
CA TYR A 23 19.72 -37.54 -26.73
C TYR A 23 19.59 -37.61 -28.27
N SER A 24 20.05 -36.58 -28.99
CA SER A 24 20.57 -36.75 -30.35
C SER A 24 21.57 -35.64 -30.70
N THR A 25 22.69 -36.08 -31.25
CA THR A 25 23.91 -35.36 -31.62
C THR A 25 23.77 -34.54 -32.91
N ALA A 26 24.40 -33.35 -32.93
CA ALA A 26 25.20 -32.76 -34.03
C ALA A 26 24.99 -31.25 -34.18
N GLY A 27 26.11 -30.49 -34.23
CA GLY A 27 26.15 -29.12 -34.75
C GLY A 27 26.59 -28.05 -33.74
N VAL A 28 27.90 -27.91 -33.56
CA VAL A 28 28.49 -26.69 -32.97
C VAL A 28 28.27 -25.54 -33.94
N ALA A 29 27.43 -24.56 -33.55
CA ALA A 29 27.41 -23.24 -34.15
C ALA A 29 27.56 -22.20 -33.03
N ARG A 30 28.71 -21.52 -33.00
CA ARG A 30 29.02 -20.41 -32.09
C ARG A 30 28.23 -19.17 -32.53
N GLY A 31 27.37 -18.67 -31.65
CA GLY A 31 26.71 -17.36 -31.78
C GLY A 31 26.22 -16.89 -30.40
N PRO A 32 26.17 -15.57 -30.12
CA PRO A 32 25.76 -15.06 -28.81
C PRO A 32 24.30 -15.41 -28.52
N PRO A 33 23.89 -15.57 -27.25
CA PRO A 33 22.53 -15.98 -26.90
C PRO A 33 21.53 -14.91 -27.35
N ARG A 34 20.79 -15.21 -28.42
CA ARG A 34 19.59 -14.45 -28.78
C ARG A 34 18.51 -14.81 -27.78
N THR A 35 18.03 -13.80 -27.06
CA THR A 35 16.95 -13.80 -26.10
C THR A 35 15.78 -14.67 -26.58
N ALA A 36 15.57 -15.82 -25.94
CA ALA A 36 14.37 -16.61 -26.16
C ALA A 36 13.19 -15.88 -25.50
N PHE A 37 12.25 -15.41 -26.30
CA PHE A 37 10.95 -14.98 -25.80
C PHE A 37 10.19 -16.22 -25.33
N VAL A 38 10.03 -16.38 -24.01
CA VAL A 38 9.04 -17.31 -23.45
C VAL A 38 7.70 -16.59 -23.51
N VAL A 39 6.88 -16.94 -24.50
CA VAL A 39 5.45 -16.59 -24.47
C VAL A 39 4.80 -17.51 -23.43
N VAL A 40 4.52 -16.96 -22.26
CA VAL A 40 3.68 -17.64 -21.27
C VAL A 40 2.25 -17.62 -21.80
N SER A 41 1.76 -18.77 -22.23
CA SER A 41 0.37 -19.01 -22.64
C SER A 41 -0.56 -18.76 -21.45
N GLN A 42 -1.62 -17.96 -21.66
CA GLN A 42 -2.60 -17.61 -20.64
C GLN A 42 -3.38 -18.86 -20.19
N ALA A 43 -3.22 -19.22 -18.93
CA ALA A 43 -4.15 -20.12 -18.25
C ALA A 43 -5.50 -19.38 -18.02
N PRO A 44 -6.65 -20.08 -18.08
CA PRO A 44 -7.95 -19.46 -17.92
C PRO A 44 -8.17 -18.88 -16.51
N ASP A 45 -8.77 -17.70 -16.45
CA ASP A 45 -9.06 -16.81 -15.29
C ASP A 45 -9.92 -17.44 -14.17
N PHE A 46 -9.42 -18.48 -13.51
CA PHE A 46 -10.11 -19.07 -12.36
C PHE A 46 -9.90 -18.28 -11.05
N LEU A 47 -8.97 -17.32 -11.02
CA LEU A 47 -8.62 -16.52 -9.84
C LEU A 47 -9.29 -15.14 -9.76
N SER A 48 -10.16 -14.78 -10.71
CA SER A 48 -10.80 -13.46 -10.80
C SER A 48 -11.75 -13.09 -9.64
N HIS A 49 -12.03 -14.03 -8.73
CA HIS A 49 -13.02 -13.85 -7.65
C HIS A 49 -12.46 -13.99 -6.22
N VAL A 50 -11.17 -14.25 -6.03
CA VAL A 50 -10.55 -14.05 -4.71
C VAL A 50 -10.21 -12.57 -4.62
N ARG A 51 -11.14 -11.75 -4.10
CA ARG A 51 -10.82 -10.36 -3.79
C ARG A 51 -9.68 -10.38 -2.77
N HIS A 52 -8.48 -10.00 -3.21
CA HIS A 52 -7.30 -9.97 -2.36
C HIS A 52 -7.54 -9.03 -1.20
N LEU A 53 -7.38 -9.56 0.01
CA LEU A 53 -7.24 -8.76 1.22
C LEU A 53 -5.93 -7.99 1.09
N MET A 54 -5.98 -6.66 1.10
CA MET A 54 -4.82 -5.80 1.07
C MET A 54 -4.65 -5.13 2.43
N ARG A 55 -3.51 -5.33 3.08
CA ARG A 55 -3.17 -4.67 4.34
C ARG A 55 -2.38 -3.39 4.08
N ILE A 56 -2.86 -2.28 4.63
CA ILE A 56 -2.32 -0.96 4.39
C ILE A 56 -1.85 -0.36 5.72
N LEU A 57 -0.61 0.12 5.76
CA LEU A 57 -0.02 0.86 6.87
C LEU A 57 0.02 2.37 6.55
N GLY A 58 -0.79 3.16 7.24
CA GLY A 58 -0.74 4.63 7.19
C GLY A 58 0.19 5.20 8.27
N ILE A 59 1.01 6.19 7.89
CA ILE A 59 1.98 6.87 8.75
C ILE A 59 1.75 8.38 8.74
N ASP A 60 1.66 8.96 9.93
CA ASP A 60 1.68 10.41 10.17
C ASP A 60 2.99 10.78 10.88
N PRO A 61 4.02 11.24 10.13
CA PRO A 61 5.37 11.39 10.66
C PRO A 61 5.49 12.62 11.56
N GLY A 62 6.16 12.45 12.69
CA GLY A 62 6.53 13.55 13.57
C GLY A 62 7.73 13.20 14.44
N LEU A 63 8.60 14.19 14.70
CA LEU A 63 9.87 13.93 15.38
C LEU A 63 9.68 13.44 16.82
N ARG A 64 8.70 13.99 17.55
CA ARG A 64 8.38 13.58 18.94
C ARG A 64 7.40 12.41 18.99
N VAL A 65 6.41 12.44 18.11
CA VAL A 65 5.31 11.49 18.02
C VAL A 65 5.08 11.22 16.54
N THR A 66 5.17 9.96 16.14
CA THR A 66 4.78 9.49 14.80
C THR A 66 3.56 8.59 14.94
N GLY A 67 2.45 8.96 14.33
CA GLY A 67 1.23 8.17 14.32
C GLY A 67 1.32 7.00 13.35
N PHE A 68 0.69 5.87 13.69
CA PHE A 68 0.50 4.76 12.77
C PHE A 68 -0.94 4.22 12.82
N GLY A 69 -1.41 3.72 11.68
CA GLY A 69 -2.68 3.04 11.54
C GLY A 69 -2.59 1.90 10.53
N VAL A 70 -3.12 0.73 10.88
CA VAL A 70 -3.16 -0.45 10.03
C VAL A 70 -4.62 -0.79 9.77
N ILE A 71 -4.95 -0.95 8.50
CA ILE A 71 -6.28 -1.39 8.05
C ILE A 71 -6.14 -2.51 7.04
N ASP A 72 -7.17 -3.35 6.97
CA ASP A 72 -7.35 -4.31 5.89
C ASP A 72 -8.42 -3.79 4.93
N GLN A 73 -8.16 -3.88 3.63
CA GLN A 73 -9.08 -3.57 2.55
C GLN A 73 -9.50 -4.86 1.84
N HIS A 74 -10.81 -5.12 1.81
CA HIS A 74 -11.42 -6.19 1.03
C HIS A 74 -12.43 -5.61 0.05
N GLY A 75 -11.98 -5.35 -1.19
CA GLY A 75 -12.77 -4.59 -2.16
C GLY A 75 -13.03 -3.16 -1.69
N HIS A 76 -14.28 -2.84 -1.34
CA HIS A 76 -14.68 -1.53 -0.82
C HIS A 76 -14.85 -1.51 0.70
N THR A 77 -14.74 -2.67 1.36
CA THR A 77 -14.87 -2.77 2.81
C THR A 77 -13.51 -2.55 3.46
N LEU A 78 -13.47 -1.66 4.45
CA LEU A 78 -12.30 -1.39 5.28
C LEU A 78 -12.52 -2.00 6.66
N SER A 79 -11.46 -2.53 7.26
CA SER A 79 -11.50 -3.09 8.62
C SER A 79 -10.28 -2.62 9.40
N TYR A 80 -10.51 -2.18 10.64
CA TYR A 80 -9.45 -1.78 11.55
C TYR A 80 -8.62 -2.99 11.98
N VAL A 81 -7.29 -2.83 12.01
CA VAL A 81 -6.36 -3.85 12.52
C VAL A 81 -5.65 -3.33 13.77
N ALA A 82 -4.98 -2.19 13.69
CA ALA A 82 -4.22 -1.60 14.79
C ALA A 82 -4.01 -0.10 14.57
N SER A 83 -3.79 0.67 15.64
CA SER A 83 -3.29 2.03 15.56
C SER A 83 -2.58 2.42 16.84
N GLY A 84 -1.80 3.49 16.77
CA GLY A 84 -1.08 4.00 17.92
C GLY A 84 -0.05 5.04 17.52
N VAL A 85 0.96 5.18 18.37
CA VAL A 85 2.04 6.16 18.17
C VAL A 85 3.39 5.57 18.52
N ILE A 86 4.41 5.92 17.75
CA ILE A 86 5.82 5.77 18.08
C ILE A 86 6.25 7.07 18.79
N LYS A 87 6.59 6.98 20.07
CA LYS A 87 7.07 8.12 20.86
C LYS A 87 8.58 8.09 20.93
N THR A 88 9.23 9.20 20.61
CA THR A 88 10.67 9.33 20.80
C THR A 88 10.97 9.95 22.16
N ALA A 89 11.93 9.37 22.87
CA ALA A 89 12.39 9.89 24.15
C ALA A 89 13.04 11.28 23.99
N ASP A 90 13.30 11.96 25.11
CA ASP A 90 14.06 13.20 25.07
C ASP A 90 15.55 12.91 24.86
N ALA A 91 15.92 12.72 23.59
CA ALA A 91 17.25 12.38 23.12
C ALA A 91 17.69 13.32 21.99
N ASP A 92 18.95 13.20 21.58
CA ASP A 92 19.47 13.90 20.41
C ASP A 92 18.76 13.46 19.12
N LEU A 93 18.84 14.32 18.11
CA LEU A 93 18.12 14.14 16.86
C LEU A 93 18.41 12.77 16.19
N PRO A 94 19.67 12.33 16.01
CA PRO A 94 19.97 11.02 15.42
C PRO A 94 19.29 9.85 16.15
N SER A 95 19.30 9.84 17.50
CA SER A 95 18.65 8.78 18.28
C SER A 95 17.13 8.78 18.09
N ARG A 96 16.52 9.96 18.01
CA ARG A 96 15.08 10.08 17.70
C ARG A 96 14.74 9.53 16.31
N LEU A 97 15.57 9.83 15.30
CA LEU A 97 15.40 9.29 13.96
C LEU A 97 15.55 7.76 13.93
N GLY A 98 16.54 7.22 14.65
CA GLY A 98 16.71 5.77 14.84
C GLY A 98 15.47 5.12 15.46
N THR A 99 14.90 5.73 16.50
CA THR A 99 13.67 5.24 17.14
C THR A 99 12.48 5.18 16.17
N ILE A 100 12.34 6.19 15.29
CA ILE A 100 11.30 6.18 14.25
C ILE A 100 11.53 5.02 13.28
N PHE A 101 12.76 4.87 12.77
CA PHE A 101 13.12 3.79 11.85
C PHE A 101 12.85 2.39 12.45
N ASP A 102 13.27 2.16 13.69
CA ASP A 102 13.09 0.87 14.39
C ASP A 102 11.62 0.60 14.72
N GLY A 103 10.88 1.64 15.09
CA GLY A 103 9.44 1.58 15.31
C GLY A 103 8.69 1.16 14.05
N ILE A 104 8.98 1.79 12.92
CA ILE A 104 8.42 1.40 11.61
C ILE A 104 8.79 -0.04 11.25
N SER A 105 10.08 -0.40 11.41
CA SER A 105 10.55 -1.77 11.15
C SER A 105 9.81 -2.81 12.00
N THR A 106 9.47 -2.45 13.24
CA THR A 106 8.67 -3.30 14.14
C THR A 106 7.25 -3.47 13.65
N LEU A 107 6.59 -2.38 13.21
CA LEU A 107 5.24 -2.44 12.66
C LEU A 107 5.17 -3.34 11.40
N ILE A 108 6.18 -3.27 10.53
CA ILE A 108 6.26 -4.12 9.33
C ILE A 108 6.37 -5.59 9.73
N ARG A 109 7.23 -5.93 10.69
CA ARG A 109 7.37 -7.31 11.18
C ARG A 109 6.08 -7.83 11.84
N GLN A 110 5.40 -6.98 12.61
CA GLN A 110 4.20 -7.36 13.35
C GLN A 110 2.96 -7.54 12.46
N HIS A 111 2.80 -6.65 11.47
CA HIS A 111 1.56 -6.57 10.71
C HIS A 111 1.70 -7.07 9.27
N SER A 112 2.91 -7.14 8.73
CA SER A 112 3.20 -7.54 7.33
C SER A 112 2.32 -6.79 6.32
N PRO A 113 2.36 -5.44 6.29
CA PRO A 113 1.55 -4.66 5.35
C PRO A 113 2.00 -4.88 3.90
N ASP A 114 1.04 -4.91 2.98
CA ASP A 114 1.30 -5.02 1.54
C ASP A 114 1.71 -3.66 0.94
N GLN A 115 1.21 -2.58 1.50
CA GLN A 115 1.45 -1.20 1.07
C GLN A 115 1.52 -0.27 2.30
N ALA A 116 2.21 0.85 2.13
CA ALA A 116 2.22 1.92 3.10
C ALA A 116 1.84 3.26 2.48
N SER A 117 1.24 4.14 3.27
CA SER A 117 0.95 5.51 2.89
C SER A 117 1.51 6.49 3.93
N ILE A 118 2.06 7.60 3.45
CA ILE A 118 2.67 8.61 4.32
C ILE A 118 2.28 10.02 3.88
N GLU A 119 2.12 10.92 4.85
CA GLU A 119 1.84 12.30 4.54
C GLU A 119 3.01 12.96 3.78
N LYS A 120 2.66 13.71 2.74
CA LYS A 120 3.56 14.61 2.03
C LYS A 120 3.60 15.96 2.74
N VAL A 121 4.79 16.30 3.25
CA VAL A 121 5.04 17.56 3.96
C VAL A 121 5.36 18.67 2.95
N PHE A 122 4.71 19.82 3.11
CA PHE A 122 5.07 21.06 2.41
C PHE A 122 5.78 22.03 3.35
N VAL A 123 6.58 22.92 2.75
CA VAL A 123 7.31 23.95 3.48
C VAL A 123 6.32 24.85 4.22
N ASN A 124 6.43 24.92 5.55
CA ASN A 124 5.57 25.76 6.39
C ASN A 124 6.28 27.09 6.73
N VAL A 125 5.58 27.99 7.43
CA VAL A 125 6.04 29.32 7.84
C VAL A 125 7.35 29.29 8.65
N ASN A 126 7.61 28.20 9.38
CA ASN A 126 8.86 28.01 10.14
C ASN A 126 9.77 26.96 9.46
N PRO A 127 10.85 27.39 8.78
CA PRO A 127 11.77 26.51 8.06
C PRO A 127 12.48 25.47 8.95
N GLN A 128 12.82 25.84 10.19
CA GLN A 128 13.53 24.95 11.11
C GLN A 128 12.65 23.77 11.52
N SER A 129 11.38 24.04 11.88
CA SER A 129 10.42 22.98 12.20
C SER A 129 10.14 22.07 10.99
N THR A 130 10.08 22.64 9.79
CA THR A 130 9.89 21.91 8.55
C THR A 130 11.08 20.98 8.27
N LEU A 131 12.31 21.45 8.49
CA LEU A 131 13.52 20.64 8.29
C LEU A 131 13.53 19.41 9.23
N LEU A 132 13.23 19.62 10.51
CA LEU A 132 13.15 18.54 11.50
C LEU A 132 12.05 17.52 11.17
N LEU A 133 10.89 18.00 10.72
CA LEU A 133 9.80 17.15 10.25
C LEU A 133 10.21 16.36 9.00
N GLY A 134 10.91 17.00 8.06
CA GLY A 134 11.46 16.34 6.87
C GLY A 134 12.43 15.21 7.21
N GLN A 135 13.27 15.39 8.24
CA GLN A 135 14.18 14.34 8.73
C GLN A 135 13.42 13.17 9.37
N ALA A 136 12.44 13.46 10.23
CA ALA A 136 11.59 12.42 10.85
C ALA A 136 10.84 11.60 9.79
N ARG A 137 10.26 12.28 8.79
CA ARG A 137 9.64 11.66 7.62
C ARG A 137 10.64 10.81 6.83
N GLY A 138 11.86 11.32 6.61
CA GLY A 138 12.93 10.57 5.95
C GLY A 138 13.23 9.25 6.66
N ALA A 139 13.39 9.29 7.99
CA ALA A 139 13.60 8.08 8.79
C ALA A 139 12.45 7.08 8.67
N ALA A 140 11.20 7.55 8.67
CA ALA A 140 10.03 6.69 8.48
C ALA A 140 10.02 6.01 7.10
N ILE A 141 10.28 6.77 6.03
CA ILE A 141 10.35 6.24 4.65
C ILE A 141 11.49 5.23 4.52
N CYS A 142 12.67 5.53 5.08
CA CYS A 142 13.77 4.59 5.10
C CYS A 142 13.38 3.26 5.78
N GLY A 143 12.67 3.33 6.91
CA GLY A 143 12.17 2.12 7.59
C GLY A 143 11.20 1.32 6.73
N LEU A 144 10.25 1.99 6.06
CA LEU A 144 9.29 1.35 5.16
C LEU A 144 9.98 0.63 3.99
N VAL A 145 10.89 1.33 3.30
CA VAL A 145 11.60 0.81 2.13
C VAL A 145 12.59 -0.29 2.52
N ALA A 146 13.27 -0.17 3.67
CA ALA A 146 14.14 -1.23 4.18
C ALA A 146 13.36 -2.51 4.51
N GLY A 147 12.09 -2.39 4.92
CA GLY A 147 11.18 -3.51 5.10
C GLY A 147 10.55 -4.05 3.81
N GLY A 148 10.89 -3.50 2.63
CA GLY A 148 10.36 -3.94 1.34
C GLY A 148 8.92 -3.51 1.05
N VAL A 149 8.36 -2.57 1.83
CA VAL A 149 6.97 -2.13 1.69
C VAL A 149 6.89 -0.96 0.70
N PRO A 150 6.09 -1.05 -0.38
CA PRO A 150 5.89 0.07 -1.30
C PRO A 150 5.20 1.24 -0.59
N VAL A 151 5.65 2.47 -0.89
CA VAL A 151 5.19 3.69 -0.20
C VAL A 151 4.50 4.63 -1.17
N ALA A 152 3.27 5.02 -0.83
CA ALA A 152 2.51 6.08 -1.51
C ALA A 152 2.47 7.35 -0.67
N GLU A 153 2.50 8.52 -1.34
CA GLU A 153 2.49 9.81 -0.67
C GLU A 153 1.20 10.58 -0.95
N TYR A 154 0.61 11.17 0.09
CA TYR A 154 -0.60 12.00 -0.05
C TYR A 154 -0.47 13.31 0.72
N THR A 155 -1.03 14.37 0.16
CA THR A 155 -1.11 15.67 0.81
C THR A 155 -2.22 15.70 1.88
N ALA A 156 -2.11 16.57 2.88
CA ALA A 156 -3.19 16.84 3.85
C ALA A 156 -4.55 17.13 3.17
N LEU A 157 -4.52 17.80 2.01
CA LEU A 157 -5.72 18.09 1.23
C LEU A 157 -6.36 16.82 0.68
N GLN A 158 -5.56 15.93 0.06
CA GLN A 158 -6.03 14.65 -0.45
C GLN A 158 -6.55 13.76 0.66
N LEU A 159 -5.85 13.71 1.79
CA LEU A 159 -6.28 13.01 3.00
C LEU A 159 -7.68 13.46 3.43
N LYS A 160 -7.87 14.77 3.65
CA LYS A 160 -9.15 15.33 4.10
C LYS A 160 -10.26 15.15 3.09
N GLN A 161 -9.96 15.29 1.80
CA GLN A 161 -10.91 15.02 0.72
C GLN A 161 -11.35 13.56 0.69
N ALA A 162 -10.41 12.62 0.83
CA ALA A 162 -10.70 11.19 0.74
C ALA A 162 -11.47 10.65 1.95
N VAL A 163 -11.30 11.25 3.14
CA VAL A 163 -11.91 10.77 4.39
C VAL A 163 -13.18 11.54 4.75
N VAL A 164 -13.18 12.87 4.59
CA VAL A 164 -14.28 13.74 5.02
C VAL A 164 -15.12 14.27 3.84
N GLY A 165 -14.60 14.18 2.62
CA GLY A 165 -15.26 14.65 1.40
C GLY A 165 -14.89 16.09 0.99
N TYR A 166 -14.19 16.84 1.83
CA TYR A 166 -13.70 18.19 1.50
C TYR A 166 -12.40 18.55 2.22
N GLY A 167 -11.63 19.45 1.63
CA GLY A 167 -10.23 19.72 2.02
C GLY A 167 -10.01 20.56 3.29
N ARG A 168 -11.04 21.24 3.80
CA ARG A 168 -10.96 22.19 4.93
C ARG A 168 -11.50 21.62 6.24
N ALA A 169 -11.57 20.29 6.35
CA ALA A 169 -12.06 19.61 7.56
C ALA A 169 -11.20 19.93 8.80
N THR A 170 -11.86 20.02 9.96
CA THR A 170 -11.20 20.16 11.27
C THR A 170 -10.64 18.81 11.74
N LYS A 171 -9.77 18.84 12.76
CA LYS A 171 -9.18 17.60 13.33
C LYS A 171 -10.25 16.70 13.97
N GLU A 172 -11.24 17.31 14.61
CA GLU A 172 -12.35 16.60 15.25
C GLU A 172 -13.22 15.92 14.19
N GLN A 173 -13.50 16.60 13.08
CA GLN A 173 -14.23 16.02 11.95
C GLN A 173 -13.50 14.83 11.35
N MET A 174 -12.18 14.92 11.22
CA MET A 174 -11.33 13.83 10.77
C MET A 174 -11.45 12.61 11.69
N GLN A 175 -11.27 12.79 13.00
CA GLN A 175 -11.39 11.71 14.00
C GLN A 175 -12.76 11.03 13.95
N GLN A 176 -13.85 11.82 13.90
CA GLN A 176 -15.21 11.28 13.84
C GLN A 176 -15.46 10.46 12.56
N MET A 177 -14.91 10.92 11.43
CA MET A 177 -15.02 10.17 10.17
C MET A 177 -14.22 8.87 10.20
N VAL A 178 -13.02 8.87 10.77
CA VAL A 178 -12.22 7.64 10.94
C VAL A 178 -12.96 6.62 11.80
N VAL A 179 -13.56 7.05 12.92
CA VAL A 179 -14.38 6.18 13.79
C VAL A 179 -15.52 5.56 13.00
N ARG A 180 -16.24 6.34 12.19
CA ARG A 180 -17.38 5.86 11.38
C ARG A 180 -16.94 4.89 10.28
N LEU A 181 -15.90 5.24 9.52
CA LEU A 181 -15.44 4.45 8.38
C LEU A 181 -14.83 3.09 8.80
N LEU A 182 -14.24 3.02 9.99
CA LEU A 182 -13.63 1.81 10.51
C LEU A 182 -14.44 1.14 11.63
N SER A 183 -15.63 1.66 11.96
CA SER A 183 -16.50 1.17 13.04
C SER A 183 -15.78 1.02 14.38
N LEU A 184 -14.95 2.01 14.76
CA LEU A 184 -14.17 1.96 16.00
C LEU A 184 -15.07 2.10 17.23
N SER A 185 -14.74 1.40 18.31
CA SER A 185 -15.45 1.48 19.59
C SER A 185 -15.12 2.75 20.40
N GLY A 186 -14.06 3.48 20.03
CA GLY A 186 -13.61 4.68 20.72
C GLY A 186 -12.87 5.64 19.79
N VAL A 187 -12.69 6.87 20.27
CA VAL A 187 -12.02 7.92 19.49
C VAL A 187 -10.50 7.77 19.64
N PRO A 188 -9.75 7.54 18.55
CA PRO A 188 -8.29 7.46 18.60
C PRO A 188 -7.67 8.84 18.89
N SER A 189 -6.42 8.86 19.38
CA SER A 189 -5.64 10.11 19.46
C SER A 189 -5.51 10.77 18.08
N THR A 190 -5.27 12.07 18.05
CA THR A 190 -5.20 12.83 16.78
C THR A 190 -4.19 12.24 15.81
N ASP A 191 -2.97 11.91 16.26
CA ASP A 191 -1.91 11.37 15.38
C ASP A 191 -2.28 9.97 14.85
N ALA A 192 -2.97 9.16 15.66
CA ALA A 192 -3.43 7.83 15.25
C ALA A 192 -4.62 7.93 14.27
N ALA A 193 -5.49 8.93 14.45
CA ALA A 193 -6.59 9.21 13.53
C ALA A 193 -6.08 9.69 12.17
N ASP A 194 -5.12 10.61 12.16
CA ASP A 194 -4.50 11.11 10.94
C ASP A 194 -3.79 9.96 10.20
N ALA A 195 -3.06 9.09 10.92
CA ALA A 195 -2.43 7.90 10.33
C ALA A 195 -3.44 6.86 9.79
N LEU A 196 -4.53 6.56 10.52
CA LEU A 196 -5.62 5.72 9.99
C LEU A 196 -6.27 6.35 8.76
N GLY A 197 -6.45 7.67 8.78
CA GLY A 197 -6.90 8.44 7.64
C GLY A 197 -5.99 8.30 6.43
N MET A 198 -4.68 8.31 6.62
CA MET A 198 -3.70 8.10 5.55
C MET A 198 -3.88 6.72 4.89
N ALA A 199 -4.15 5.68 5.69
CA ALA A 199 -4.44 4.34 5.17
C ALA A 199 -5.76 4.31 4.38
N ILE A 200 -6.81 4.95 4.88
CA ILE A 200 -8.11 5.10 4.19
C ILE A 200 -7.94 5.86 2.87
N CYS A 201 -7.19 6.97 2.88
CA CYS A 201 -6.89 7.77 1.70
C CYS A 201 -6.24 6.92 0.60
N HIS A 202 -5.29 6.06 1.00
CA HIS A 202 -4.66 5.13 0.07
C HIS A 202 -5.65 4.10 -0.48
N ALA A 203 -6.47 3.48 0.37
CA ALA A 203 -7.47 2.50 -0.03
C ALA A 203 -8.48 3.08 -1.06
N HIS A 204 -8.94 4.31 -0.83
CA HIS A 204 -9.84 5.03 -1.74
C HIS A 204 -9.13 5.45 -3.04
N GLY A 205 -7.90 5.96 -2.95
CA GLY A 205 -7.10 6.36 -4.12
C GLY A 205 -6.74 5.20 -5.05
N GLY A 206 -6.35 4.05 -4.48
CA GLY A 206 -6.05 2.83 -5.22
C GLY A 206 -7.26 2.25 -5.95
N SER A 207 -8.45 2.34 -5.34
CA SER A 207 -9.70 1.89 -5.96
C SER A 207 -10.08 2.72 -7.20
N THR A 208 -9.83 4.04 -7.17
CA THR A 208 -10.14 4.93 -8.28
C THR A 208 -9.22 4.66 -9.47
N LEU A 209 -7.92 4.48 -9.23
CA LEU A 209 -6.96 4.18 -10.29
C LEU A 209 -7.17 2.77 -10.88
N SER A 210 -7.47 1.76 -10.04
CA SER A 210 -7.76 0.40 -10.50
C SER A 210 -9.06 0.33 -11.32
N THR A 211 -10.09 1.08 -10.90
CA THR A 211 -11.36 1.20 -11.63
C THR A 211 -11.14 1.94 -12.96
N LEU A 212 -10.40 3.05 -12.97
CA LEU A 212 -10.06 3.76 -14.21
C LEU A 212 -9.21 2.89 -15.16
N GLY A 213 -8.29 2.08 -14.64
CA GLY A 213 -7.50 1.11 -15.43
C GLY A 213 -8.36 0.03 -16.09
N GLY A 214 -9.40 -0.45 -15.39
CA GLY A 214 -10.36 -1.43 -15.95
C GLY A 214 -11.34 -0.84 -16.98
N ILE A 215 -11.69 0.44 -16.85
CA ILE A 215 -12.63 1.11 -17.77
C ILE A 215 -11.88 1.79 -18.93
N ALA A 216 -10.58 2.09 -18.80
CA ALA A 216 -9.77 2.75 -19.83
C ALA A 216 -9.83 2.06 -21.22
N PRO A 217 -9.76 0.72 -21.34
CA PRO A 217 -9.91 0.04 -22.64
C PRO A 217 -11.30 0.24 -23.27
N SER A 218 -12.35 0.29 -22.43
CA SER A 218 -13.74 0.50 -22.82
C SER A 218 -14.01 1.94 -23.27
N LEU A 219 -13.42 2.92 -22.58
CA LEU A 219 -13.53 4.35 -22.93
C LEU A 219 -12.73 4.69 -24.18
N ALA A 220 -11.52 4.13 -24.33
CA ALA A 220 -10.72 4.27 -25.53
C ALA A 220 -11.44 3.73 -26.78
N LYS A 221 -12.14 2.59 -26.64
CA LYS A 221 -12.96 2.01 -27.71
C LYS A 221 -14.17 2.87 -28.10
N LYS A 222 -14.67 3.72 -27.19
CA LYS A 222 -15.76 4.69 -27.42
C LYS A 222 -15.29 6.09 -27.84
N GLY A 223 -13.98 6.31 -28.03
CA GLY A 223 -13.42 7.60 -28.44
C GLY A 223 -13.44 8.69 -27.35
N LEU A 224 -13.90 8.37 -26.14
CA LEU A 224 -14.00 9.31 -25.02
C LEU A 224 -12.62 9.53 -24.40
N ARG A 225 -12.24 10.80 -24.21
CA ARG A 225 -10.98 11.21 -23.58
C ARG A 225 -11.27 12.08 -22.35
N VAL A 226 -10.44 11.96 -21.32
CA VAL A 226 -10.57 12.81 -20.13
C VAL A 226 -9.77 14.09 -20.33
N ARG A 227 -10.43 15.25 -20.25
CA ARG A 227 -9.78 16.58 -20.25
C ARG A 227 -10.22 17.33 -18.99
N ARG A 228 -9.26 17.73 -18.14
CA ARG A 228 -9.51 18.42 -16.86
C ARG A 228 -10.52 17.68 -15.94
N GLY A 229 -10.41 16.35 -15.85
CA GLY A 229 -11.25 15.53 -14.97
C GLY A 229 -12.68 15.28 -15.46
N ARG A 230 -13.03 15.72 -16.68
CA ARG A 230 -14.33 15.44 -17.31
C ARG A 230 -14.14 14.55 -18.53
N LEU A 231 -15.02 13.57 -18.71
CA LEU A 231 -15.10 12.80 -19.96
C LEU A 231 -15.60 13.71 -21.07
N VAL A 232 -14.90 13.71 -22.19
CA VAL A 232 -15.21 14.48 -23.40
C VAL A 232 -15.17 13.53 -24.57
N GLY A 233 -16.20 13.54 -25.41
CA GLY A 233 -16.35 12.73 -26.62
C GLY A 233 -16.64 13.62 -27.81
#